data_AF-A0A2M6XY43-F1
#
_entry.id   AF-A0A2M6XY43-F1
#
_cell.length_a   1.000
_cell.length_b   1.000
_cell.length_c   1.000
_cell.angle_alpha   90.00
_cell.angle_beta   90.00
_cell.angle_gamma   90.00
#
_symmetry.space_group_name_H-M   'P 1'
#
loop_
_entity.id
_entity.type
_entity.pdbx_description
1 polymer ?
#
loop_
_entity_poly.entity_id
_entity_poly.type
_entity_poly.pdbx_seq_one_letter_code
_entity_poly.pdbx_strand_id
1 'polypeptide(L)'
;MVPHLTTALKGPLLDLERRFLTEQPSIERWFRTQWLEHTVPFYASVDLRNAGFKLAPVDTNLFPGGFNNLNPDFLPLCIHAAQ
;
A
#
# COMPACT_ATOMS: atom_id res chain seq x y z
N MET A 1 8.59 -14.38 13.82
CA MET A 1 8.21 -15.17 12.62
C MET A 1 7.29 -14.29 11.78
N VAL A 2 7.42 -14.32 10.45
CA VAL A 2 6.60 -13.52 9.53
C VAL A 2 5.90 -14.42 8.51
N PRO A 3 4.80 -13.98 7.88
CA PRO A 3 4.13 -14.76 6.84
C PRO A 3 5.04 -15.00 5.62
N HIS A 4 4.99 -16.21 5.06
CA HIS A 4 5.68 -16.57 3.82
C HIS A 4 4.70 -17.16 2.81
N LEU A 5 4.90 -16.84 1.53
CA LEU A 5 4.15 -17.45 0.44
C LEU A 5 4.50 -18.94 0.33
N THR A 6 3.47 -19.79 0.33
CA THR A 6 3.59 -21.25 0.14
C THR A 6 3.52 -21.67 -1.33
N THR A 7 3.42 -20.71 -2.25
CA THR A 7 3.43 -20.95 -3.71
C THR A 7 4.82 -20.75 -4.32
N ALA A 8 5.18 -21.59 -5.29
CA ALA A 8 6.36 -21.40 -6.13
C ALA A 8 6.11 -20.40 -7.28
N LEU A 9 4.86 -20.16 -7.65
CA LEU A 9 4.49 -19.30 -8.77
C LEU A 9 4.52 -17.82 -8.34
N LYS A 10 5.66 -17.17 -8.58
CA LYS A 10 5.90 -15.76 -8.22
C LYS A 10 6.28 -14.87 -9.41
N GLY A 11 6.32 -15.42 -10.63
CA GLY A 11 6.74 -14.69 -11.84
C GLY A 11 6.02 -13.34 -12.01
N PRO A 12 4.68 -13.32 -12.08
CA PRO A 12 3.94 -12.08 -12.23
C PRO A 12 4.13 -11.08 -11.07
N LEU A 13 4.27 -11.57 -9.83
CA LEU A 13 4.59 -10.72 -8.68
C LEU A 13 5.96 -10.05 -8.83
N LEU A 14 6.99 -10.81 -9.22
CA LEU A 14 8.34 -10.29 -9.43
C LEU A 14 8.38 -9.29 -10.59
N ASP A 15 7.64 -9.54 -11.67
CA ASP A 15 7.54 -8.62 -12.79
C ASP A 15 6.85 -7.31 -12.41
N LEU A 16 5.80 -7.39 -11.59
CA LEU A 16 5.15 -6.23 -11.00
C LEU A 16 6.14 -5.42 -10.15
N GLU A 17 6.82 -6.06 -9.20
CA GLU A 17 7.81 -5.43 -8.33
C GLU A 17 8.93 -4.74 -9.11
N ARG A 18 9.49 -5.41 -10.13
CA ARG A 18 10.50 -4.82 -11.01
C ARG A 18 9.98 -3.55 -11.69
N ARG A 19 8.77 -3.60 -12.23
CA ARG A 19 8.17 -2.43 -12.90
C ARG A 19 7.96 -1.27 -11.92
N PHE A 20 7.47 -1.55 -10.71
CA PHE A 20 7.31 -0.52 -9.68
C PHE A 20 8.65 0.14 -9.31
N LEU A 21 9.72 -0.65 -9.16
CA LEU A 21 11.05 -0.14 -8.83
C LEU A 21 11.66 0.67 -9.99
N THR A 22 11.54 0.19 -11.23
CA THR A 22 12.05 0.90 -12.41
C THR A 22 11.32 2.22 -12.66
N GLU A 23 10.00 2.24 -12.45
CA GLU A 23 9.15 3.40 -12.75
C GLU A 23 8.85 4.27 -11.52
N GLN A 24 9.57 4.09 -10.41
CA GLN A 24 9.26 4.75 -9.13
C GLN A 24 9.11 6.29 -9.27
N PRO A 25 10.02 7.05 -9.92
CA PRO A 25 9.86 8.50 -10.06
C PRO A 25 8.61 8.89 -10.87
N SER A 26 8.30 8.12 -11.92
CA SER A 26 7.13 8.32 -12.78
C SER A 26 5.83 8.10 -12.01
N ILE A 27 5.76 7.01 -11.22
CA ILE A 27 4.60 6.68 -10.38
C ILE A 27 4.38 7.75 -9.31
N GLU A 28 5.43 8.15 -8.60
CA GLU A 28 5.37 9.20 -7.57
C GLU A 28 4.92 10.55 -8.14
N ARG A 29 5.42 10.91 -9.33
CA ARG A 29 4.98 12.13 -10.03
C ARG A 29 3.50 12.04 -10.43
N TRP A 30 3.08 10.88 -10.93
CA TRP A 30 1.69 10.67 -11.30
C TRP A 30 0.77 10.83 -10.08
N PHE A 31 1.08 10.20 -8.95
CA PHE A 31 0.31 10.37 -7.71
C PHE A 31 0.20 11.83 -7.29
N ARG A 32 1.32 12.57 -7.24
CA ARG A 32 1.30 14.01 -6.93
C ARG A 32 0.37 14.80 -7.85
N THR A 33 0.30 14.45 -9.13
CA THR A 33 -0.61 15.12 -10.08
C THR A 33 -2.06 14.78 -9.77
N GLN A 34 -2.38 13.52 -9.48
CA GLN A 34 -3.74 13.11 -9.13
C GLN A 34 -4.24 13.78 -7.84
N TRP A 35 -3.35 13.98 -6.86
CA TRP A 35 -3.72 14.66 -5.59
C TRP A 35 -3.94 16.17 -5.72
N LEU A 36 -3.50 16.80 -6.82
CA LEU A 36 -3.88 18.17 -7.13
C LEU A 36 -5.32 18.26 -7.68
N GLU A 37 -5.79 17.20 -8.33
CA GLU A 37 -7.11 17.14 -8.97
C GLU A 37 -8.19 16.51 -8.05
N HIS A 38 -7.77 15.69 -7.09
CA HIS A 38 -8.66 14.93 -6.21
C HIS A 38 -8.34 15.16 -4.74
N THR A 39 -9.35 15.51 -3.96
CA THR A 39 -9.25 15.53 -2.50
C THR A 39 -9.15 14.10 -1.97
N VAL A 40 -8.11 13.84 -1.16
CA VAL A 40 -7.95 12.55 -0.47
C VAL A 40 -8.84 12.47 0.77
N PRO A 41 -9.34 11.27 1.14
CA PRO A 41 -9.94 11.06 2.45
C PRO A 41 -8.96 11.42 3.58
N PHE A 42 -9.49 11.86 4.73
CA PHE A 42 -8.67 12.14 5.92
C PHE A 42 -7.84 10.92 6.36
N TYR A 43 -8.42 9.72 6.22
CA TYR A 43 -7.77 8.44 6.51
C TYR A 43 -8.41 7.30 5.70
N ALA A 44 -7.71 6.18 5.55
CA ALA A 44 -8.26 4.96 4.97
C ALA A 44 -7.40 3.74 5.35
N SER A 45 -7.99 2.55 5.30
CA SER A 45 -7.24 1.28 5.20
C SER A 45 -7.64 0.54 3.92
N VAL A 46 -6.71 -0.23 3.35
CA VAL A 46 -6.95 -1.05 2.15
C VAL A 46 -6.42 -2.45 2.39
N ASP A 47 -7.29 -3.45 2.27
CA ASP A 47 -6.88 -4.85 2.38
C ASP A 47 -6.34 -5.33 1.04
N LEU A 48 -5.18 -5.98 1.06
CA LEU A 48 -4.53 -6.55 -0.10
C LEU A 48 -4.48 -8.08 0.00
N ARG A 49 -4.57 -8.76 -1.15
CA ARG A 49 -4.25 -10.19 -1.25
C ARG A 49 -3.15 -10.43 -2.27
N ASN A 50 -2.11 -11.15 -1.84
CA ASN A 50 -1.02 -11.59 -2.69
C ASN A 50 -1.12 -13.09 -2.96
N ALA A 51 -1.42 -13.45 -4.21
CA ALA A 51 -1.53 -14.84 -4.67
C ALA A 51 -0.29 -15.33 -5.45
N GLY A 52 0.78 -14.54 -5.53
CA GLY A 52 1.99 -14.83 -6.33
C GLY A 52 1.83 -14.58 -7.83
N PHE A 53 0.65 -14.88 -8.41
CA PHE A 53 0.30 -14.49 -9.79
C PHE A 53 -0.46 -13.15 -9.88
N LYS A 54 -0.97 -12.64 -8.75
CA LYS A 54 -1.74 -11.39 -8.69
C LYS A 54 -1.60 -10.76 -7.30
N LEU A 55 -1.47 -9.44 -7.28
CA LEU A 55 -1.60 -8.58 -6.10
C LEU A 55 -2.79 -7.64 -6.37
N ALA A 56 -3.78 -7.61 -5.48
CA ALA A 56 -4.98 -6.80 -5.68
C ALA A 56 -5.57 -6.28 -4.36
N PRO A 57 -6.19 -5.09 -4.38
CA PRO A 57 -7.06 -4.64 -3.30
C PRO A 57 -8.36 -5.46 -3.29
N VAL A 58 -8.84 -5.78 -2.10
CA VAL A 58 -10.09 -6.53 -1.90
C VAL A 58 -11.08 -5.81 -0.99
N ASP A 59 -10.63 -4.85 -0.20
CA ASP A 59 -11.48 -3.97 0.61
C ASP A 59 -10.86 -2.57 0.72
N THR A 60 -11.69 -1.55 0.86
CA THR A 60 -11.27 -0.18 1.16
C THR A 60 -12.22 0.40 2.20
N ASN A 61 -11.67 0.68 3.38
CA ASN A 61 -12.43 1.18 4.52
C ASN A 61 -12.04 2.63 4.82
N LEU A 62 -13.02 3.53 4.70
CA LEU A 62 -12.87 4.95 5.04
C LEU A 62 -13.09 5.24 6.54
N PHE A 63 -13.35 4.21 7.35
CA PHE A 63 -13.50 4.28 8.81
C PHE A 63 -12.72 3.13 9.47
N PRO A 64 -11.38 3.10 9.34
CA PRO A 64 -10.57 2.01 9.87
C PRO A 64 -10.67 1.93 11.40
N GLY A 65 -10.87 0.72 11.94
CA GLY A 65 -10.97 0.48 13.39
C GLY A 65 -9.70 -0.08 14.04
N GLY A 66 -8.66 -0.39 13.26
CA GLY A 66 -7.50 -1.17 13.70
C GLY A 66 -6.26 -0.37 14.11
N PHE A 67 -6.41 0.90 14.53
CA PHE A 67 -5.26 1.77 14.84
C PHE A 67 -4.34 1.21 15.93
N ASN A 68 -4.88 0.49 16.91
CA ASN A 68 -4.14 -0.16 17.99
C ASN A 68 -3.25 -1.32 17.53
N ASN A 69 -3.33 -1.73 16.25
CA ASN A 69 -2.50 -2.79 15.67
C ASN A 69 -1.26 -2.23 14.93
N LEU A 70 -1.12 -0.90 14.80
CA LEU A 70 0.04 -0.29 14.16
C LEU A 70 1.29 -0.45 15.04
N ASN A 71 2.46 -0.56 14.41
CA ASN A 71 3.72 -0.64 15.16
C ASN A 71 3.98 0.72 15.84
N PRO A 72 4.12 0.77 17.18
CA PRO A 72 4.32 2.01 17.94
C PRO A 72 5.57 2.79 17.53
N ASP A 73 6.59 2.15 16.95
CA ASP A 73 7.80 2.81 16.46
C ASP A 73 7.49 3.86 15.37
N PHE A 74 6.36 3.74 14.66
CA PHE A 74 5.94 4.67 13.62
C PHE A 74 4.96 5.75 14.10
N LEU A 75 4.67 5.85 15.39
CA LEU A 75 3.75 6.86 15.93
C LEU A 75 4.13 8.31 15.52
N PRO A 76 5.42 8.73 15.51
CA PRO A 76 5.79 10.05 15.02
C PRO A 76 5.36 10.31 13.57
N LEU A 77 5.39 9.28 12.72
CA LEU A 77 4.98 9.37 11.32
C LEU A 77 3.46 9.55 11.20
N CYS A 78 2.68 8.80 12.00
CA CYS A 78 1.22 8.93 12.06
C CYS A 78 0.80 10.32 12.53
N ILE A 79 1.48 10.88 13.54
CA ILE A 79 1.23 12.24 14.01
C ILE A 79 1.48 13.25 12.89
N HIS A 80 2.62 13.14 12.19
CA HIS A 80 2.94 14.06 11.09
C HIS A 80 1.93 14.00 9.94
N ALA A 81 1.45 12.80 9.59
CA ALA A 81 0.48 12.63 8.50
C ALA A 81 -0.93 13.16 8.83
N ALA A 82 -1.28 13.33 10.10
CA ALA A 82 -2.59 13.80 10.55
C ALA A 82 -2.66 15.34 10.79
N GLN A 83 -1.53 16.04 10.64
CA GLN A 83 -1.41 17.50 10.79
C GLN A 83 -1.77 18.22 9.49
#